data_AF-A0A9D7LKE7-F1
#
_entry.id   AF-A0A9D7LKE7-F1
#
_cell.length_a   1.000
_cell.length_b   1.000
_cell.length_c   1.000
_cell.angle_alpha   90.00
_cell.angle_beta   90.00
_cell.angle_gamma   90.00
#
_symmetry.space_group_name_H-M   'P 1'
#
loop_
_entity.id
_entity.type
_entity.pdbx_description
1 polymer ?
#
loop_
_entity_poly.entity_id
_entity_poly.type
_entity_poly.pdbx_seq_one_letter_code
_entity_poly.pdbx_strand_id
1 'polypeptide(L)' 'MTLWDISAPVGPDSPIFPGDEPYAVSHTATIGPASPVNLTALTLSPHIGAHVDALIHLP' A
#
# COMPACT_ATOMS: atom_id res chain seq x y z
N MET A 1 23.35 15.58 9.34
CA MET A 1 22.08 15.09 9.93
C MET A 1 21.78 13.74 9.31
N THR A 2 21.54 12.70 10.11
CA THR A 2 21.14 11.38 9.61
C THR A 2 19.63 11.27 9.68
N LEU A 3 18.99 10.75 8.64
CA LEU A 3 17.56 10.45 8.64
C LEU A 3 17.33 9.00 9.07
N TRP A 4 16.28 8.79 9.86
CA TRP A 4 15.83 7.46 10.28
C TRP A 4 14.45 7.23 9.70
N ASP A 5 14.30 6.15 8.92
CA ASP A 5 12.98 5.69 8.48
C ASP A 5 12.32 4.90 9.61
N ILE A 6 11.09 5.27 9.93
CA ILE A 6 10.27 4.67 10.99
C ILE A 6 9.01 4.02 10.42
N SER A 7 8.89 3.94 9.09
CA SER A 7 7.76 3.34 8.41
C SER A 7 7.96 1.82 8.32
N ALA A 8 6.94 1.05 8.69
CA ALA A 8 6.95 -0.38 8.43
C ALA A 8 6.79 -0.64 6.91
N PRO A 9 7.47 -1.65 6.34
CA PRO A 9 7.20 -2.09 4.97
C PRO A 9 5.73 -2.54 4.82
N VAL A 10 5.10 -2.16 3.70
CA VAL A 10 3.73 -2.55 3.36
C VAL A 10 3.74 -3.53 2.19
N GLY A 11 3.05 -4.67 2.36
CA GLY A 11 2.96 -5.73 1.36
C GLY A 11 1.92 -6.80 1.73
N PRO A 12 1.82 -7.90 0.96
CA PRO A 12 0.79 -8.93 1.15
C PRO A 12 0.78 -9.58 2.54
N ASP A 13 1.94 -9.61 3.21
CA ASP A 13 2.09 -10.18 4.56
C ASP A 13 1.93 -9.12 5.68
N SER A 14 1.58 -7.88 5.34
CA SER A 14 1.35 -6.85 6.33
C SER A 14 0.18 -7.24 7.23
N PRO A 15 0.33 -7.12 8.57
CA PRO A 15 -0.78 -7.37 9.47
C PRO A 15 -1.88 -6.33 9.22
N ILE A 16 -3.12 -6.79 9.23
CA ILE A 16 -4.32 -5.95 9.11
C ILE A 16 -5.18 -6.07 10.35
N PHE A 17 -6.05 -5.09 10.56
CA PHE A 17 -7.12 -5.25 11.54
C PHE A 17 -8.05 -6.40 11.09
N PRO A 18 -8.51 -7.29 12.00
CA PRO A 18 -9.36 -8.41 11.60
C PRO A 18 -10.60 -7.98 10.82
N GLY A 19 -10.71 -8.47 9.57
CA GLY A 19 -11.82 -8.18 8.67
C GLY A 19 -11.67 -6.95 7.76
N ASP A 20 -10.53 -6.23 7.84
CA ASP A 20 -10.23 -5.09 6.97
C ASP A 20 -9.74 -5.51 5.57
N GLU A 21 -9.64 -4.57 4.63
CA GLU A 21 -9.18 -4.82 3.26
C GLU A 21 -7.67 -5.13 3.23
N PRO A 22 -7.25 -6.32 2.76
CA PRO A 22 -5.85 -6.69 2.69
C PRO A 22 -5.10 -5.90 1.60
N TYR A 23 -3.77 -5.83 1.73
CA TYR A 23 -2.95 -5.33 0.64
C TYR A 23 -2.98 -6.28 -0.55
N ALA A 24 -3.30 -5.74 -1.73
CA ALA A 24 -3.21 -6.43 -3.00
C ALA A 24 -2.58 -5.53 -4.07
N VAL A 25 -1.84 -6.15 -4.99
CA VAL A 25 -1.25 -5.49 -6.15
C VAL A 25 -1.65 -6.24 -7.41
N SER A 26 -2.07 -5.49 -8.43
CA SER A 26 -2.34 -6.03 -9.77
C SER A 26 -1.49 -5.28 -10.79
N HIS A 27 -0.91 -6.01 -11.73
CA HIS A 27 -0.20 -5.39 -12.86
C HIS A 27 -1.20 -4.94 -13.92
N THR A 28 -1.23 -3.64 -14.19
CA THR A 28 -2.05 -3.05 -15.27
C THR A 28 -1.25 -2.92 -16.57
N ALA A 29 0.09 -2.88 -16.48
CA ALA A 29 0.99 -3.05 -17.60
C ALA A 29 2.30 -3.72 -17.14
N THR A 30 2.95 -4.45 -18.05
CA THR A 30 4.28 -5.04 -17.82
C THR A 30 5.23 -4.60 -18.93
N ILE A 31 6.50 -4.35 -18.59
CA ILE A 31 7.53 -3.95 -19.55
C ILE A 31 7.62 -5.00 -20.67
N GLY A 32 7.55 -4.54 -21.91
CA GLY A 32 7.62 -5.37 -23.10
C GLY A 32 7.31 -4.58 -24.37
N PRO A 33 7.09 -5.27 -25.51
CA PRO A 33 6.86 -4.60 -26.80
C PRO A 33 5.68 -3.62 -26.80
N ALA A 34 4.67 -3.83 -25.96
CA ALA A 34 3.46 -3.01 -25.88
C ALA A 34 3.47 -1.96 -24.76
N SER A 35 4.45 -1.99 -23.84
CA SER A 35 4.54 -1.04 -22.73
C SER A 35 5.99 -0.84 -22.30
N PRO A 36 6.46 0.41 -22.16
CA PRO A 36 7.81 0.69 -21.68
C PRO A 36 7.95 0.60 -20.15
N VAL A 37 6.85 0.36 -19.42
CA VAL A 37 6.83 0.39 -17.94
C VAL A 37 6.12 -0.81 -17.33
N ASN A 38 6.49 -1.12 -16.08
CA ASN A 38 5.69 -1.93 -15.18
C ASN A 38 4.78 -0.98 -14.43
N LEU A 39 3.47 -1.12 -14.61
CA LEU A 39 2.47 -0.31 -13.92
C LEU A 39 1.59 -1.22 -13.10
N THR A 40 1.32 -0.80 -11.86
CA THR A 40 0.49 -1.55 -10.93
C THR A 40 -0.65 -0.70 -10.39
N ALA A 41 -1.79 -1.33 -10.14
CA ALA A 41 -2.85 -0.80 -9.29
C ALA A 41 -2.80 -1.49 -7.93
N LEU A 42 -2.96 -0.70 -6.86
CA LEU A 42 -2.98 -1.16 -5.48
C LEU A 42 -4.40 -1.12 -4.93
N THR A 43 -4.72 -2.10 -4.09
CA THR A 43 -5.92 -2.13 -3.25
C THR A 43 -5.47 -2.42 -1.84
N LEU A 44 -5.89 -1.61 -0.88
CA LEU A 44 -5.52 -1.71 0.53
C LEU A 44 -6.42 -0.82 1.38
N SER A 45 -6.55 -1.16 2.66
CA SER A 45 -7.02 -0.22 3.67
C SER A 45 -5.98 0.89 3.90
N PRO A 46 -6.40 2.16 4.08
CA PRO A 46 -5.49 3.25 4.45
C PRO A 46 -4.92 3.10 5.88
N HIS A 47 -5.42 2.15 6.66
CA HIS A 47 -4.98 1.86 8.01
C HIS A 47 -3.89 0.78 8.10
N ILE A 48 -3.34 0.32 6.96
CA ILE A 48 -2.20 -0.61 6.93
C ILE A 48 -0.88 0.14 7.12
N GLY A 49 -0.03 -0.35 8.02
CA GLY A 49 1.30 0.20 8.26
C GLY A 49 1.27 1.54 8.99
N ALA A 50 2.34 2.33 8.84
CA ALA A 50 2.40 3.66 9.41
C ALA A 50 1.45 4.60 8.64
N HIS A 51 0.43 5.13 9.32
CA HIS A 51 -0.58 6.00 8.74
C HIS A 51 -1.01 7.07 9.75
N VAL A 52 -1.84 8.02 9.28
CA VAL A 52 -2.45 9.05 10.10
C VAL A 52 -3.93 9.12 9.76
N ASP A 53 -4.78 9.09 10.77
CA ASP A 53 -6.23 9.18 10.59
C ASP A 53 -6.67 10.61 10.27
N ALA A 54 -7.60 10.73 9.34
CA ALA A 54 -8.32 11.98 9.07
C ALA A 54 -9.53 12.11 10.00
N LEU A 55 -10.06 13.33 10.17
CA LEU A 55 -11.23 13.59 11.04
C LEU A 55 -12.46 12.75 10.69
N ILE A 56 -12.66 12.44 9.40
CA ILE A 56 -13.78 11.61 8.93
C ILE A 56 -13.67 10.13 9.34
N HIS A 57 -12.53 9.68 9.86
CA HIS A 57 -12.35 8.29 10.31
C HIS A 57 -13.27 7.94 11.49
N LEU A 58 -13.57 8.91 12.34
CA LEU A 58 -14.43 8.76 13.51
C LEU A 58 -15.69 9.63 13.38
N PRO A 59 -16.75 9.34 14.17
CA PRO A 59 -18.00 10.12 14.17
C PRO A 59 -17.82 11.61 14.50
#